data_AF-J2HJV0-F1
#
_entry.id   AF-J2HJV0-F1
#
_cell.length_a   1.000
_cell.length_b   1.000
_cell.length_c   1.000
_cell.angle_alpha   90.00
_cell.angle_beta   90.00
_cell.angle_gamma   90.00
#
_symmetry.space_group_name_H-M   'P 1'
#
loop_
_entity.id
_entity.type
_entity.pdbx_description
1 polymer ?
#
loop_
_entity_poly.entity_id
_entity_poly.type
_entity_poly.pdbx_seq_one_letter_code
_entity_poly.pdbx_strand_id
1 'polypeptide(L)'
;MCVIARDLNESDSAMPMDEETQIALSRLVALAMDDTGASKAAADFLLAWWNAGDLGGFDLTQLWLLDDLAAGDMIQVFAFVARNNVYPDVVMDRAEIEALVRRWRPDQALAD
;
A
#
# COMPACT_ATOMS: atom_id res chain seq x y z
N MET A 1 -18.62 19.12 9.40
CA MET A 1 -17.78 20.31 9.61
C MET A 1 -16.72 20.29 8.52
N CYS A 2 -16.89 21.13 7.50
CA CYS A 2 -16.09 21.13 6.27
C CYS A 2 -14.81 21.95 6.52
N VAL A 3 -13.64 21.34 6.31
CA VAL A 3 -12.34 22.04 6.40
C VAL A 3 -11.74 22.02 4.99
N ILE A 4 -12.03 23.14 4.29
CA ILE A 4 -11.25 23.81 3.24
C ILE A 4 -10.84 22.97 2.02
N ALA A 5 -11.61 23.16 0.94
CA ALA A 5 -11.07 23.19 -0.41
C ALA A 5 -9.89 24.17 -0.44
N ARG A 6 -8.71 23.69 -0.79
CA ARG A 6 -7.54 24.52 -1.07
C ARG A 6 -7.39 24.62 -2.59
N ASP A 7 -7.30 25.86 -3.04
CA ASP A 7 -7.41 26.34 -4.41
C ASP A 7 -6.56 25.58 -5.45
N LEU A 8 -7.16 25.48 -6.63
CA LEU A 8 -6.58 25.05 -7.89
C LEU A 8 -5.56 26.10 -8.37
N ASN A 9 -4.26 25.80 -8.25
CA ASN A 9 -3.22 26.45 -9.04
C ASN A 9 -2.57 25.39 -9.94
N GLU A 10 -3.07 25.31 -11.17
CA GLU A 10 -2.57 24.51 -12.28
C GLU A 10 -1.23 25.07 -12.77
N SER A 11 -0.10 24.52 -12.31
CA SER A 11 1.17 24.38 -13.05
C SER A 11 2.19 23.63 -12.19
N ASP A 12 1.85 22.40 -11.80
CA ASP A 12 2.82 21.34 -11.49
C ASP A 12 2.09 20.00 -11.76
N SER A 13 2.51 19.28 -12.79
CA SER A 13 1.87 18.01 -13.16
C SER A 13 2.14 16.99 -12.07
N ALA A 14 1.09 16.66 -11.30
CA ALA A 14 1.00 15.69 -10.22
C ALA A 14 1.89 16.02 -8.99
N MET A 15 1.31 15.99 -7.78
CA MET A 15 2.11 15.53 -6.65
C MET A 15 1.81 14.03 -6.51
N PRO A 16 2.48 13.16 -7.30
CA PRO A 16 2.49 11.75 -6.97
C PRO A 16 3.14 11.63 -5.60
N MET A 17 2.90 10.50 -4.94
CA MET A 17 3.57 10.12 -3.70
C MET A 17 5.06 10.54 -3.73
N ASP A 18 5.53 11.23 -2.69
CA ASP A 18 6.90 11.76 -2.67
C ASP A 18 7.92 10.62 -2.82
N GLU A 19 9.13 10.96 -3.29
CA GLU A 19 10.15 9.97 -3.65
C GLU A 19 10.49 9.03 -2.48
N GLU A 20 10.55 9.53 -1.25
CA GLU A 20 10.87 8.71 -0.08
C GLU A 20 9.73 7.72 0.21
N THR A 21 8.48 8.19 0.14
CA THR A 21 7.30 7.33 0.30
C THR A 21 7.17 6.33 -0.85
N GLN A 22 7.56 6.70 -2.08
CA GLN A 22 7.63 5.77 -3.21
C GLN A 22 8.69 4.68 -3.00
N ILE A 23 9.87 5.05 -2.50
CA ILE A 23 10.92 4.08 -2.15
C ILE A 23 10.44 3.14 -1.05
N ALA A 24 9.78 3.67 0.00
CA ALA A 24 9.20 2.87 1.07
C ALA A 24 8.16 1.88 0.53
N LEU A 25 7.26 2.33 -0.35
CA LEU A 25 6.28 1.46 -1.00
C LEU A 25 6.96 0.36 -1.82
N SER A 26 7.94 0.70 -2.68
CA SER A 26 8.66 -0.28 -3.48
C SER A 26 9.39 -1.32 -2.62
N ARG A 27 9.93 -0.92 -1.46
CA ARG A 27 10.52 -1.87 -0.49
C ARG A 27 9.48 -2.79 0.12
N LEU A 28 8.31 -2.30 0.49
CA LEU A 28 7.21 -3.13 1.00
C LEU A 28 6.70 -4.11 -0.05
N VAL A 29 6.58 -3.68 -1.31
CA VAL A 29 6.22 -4.56 -2.43
C VAL A 29 7.26 -5.66 -2.60
N ALA A 30 8.55 -5.31 -2.57
CA ALA A 30 9.63 -6.29 -2.64
C ALA A 30 9.58 -7.28 -1.45
N LEU A 31 9.36 -6.78 -0.23
CA LEU A 31 9.23 -7.61 0.98
C LEU A 31 8.03 -8.57 0.86
N ALA A 32 6.89 -8.09 0.36
CA ALA A 32 5.68 -8.88 0.18
C ALA A 32 5.84 -10.01 -0.85
N MET A 33 6.81 -9.90 -1.77
CA MET A 33 7.11 -10.94 -2.75
C MET A 33 8.04 -12.04 -2.22
N ASP A 34 8.64 -11.87 -1.05
CA ASP A 34 9.47 -12.88 -0.38
C ASP A 34 8.62 -13.90 0.42
N ASP A 35 9.24 -14.87 1.08
CA ASP A 35 8.60 -16.04 1.71
C ASP A 35 8.75 -16.09 3.24
N THR A 36 8.46 -14.97 3.92
CA THR A 36 8.57 -14.86 5.39
C THR A 36 7.26 -14.43 6.04
N GLY A 37 7.20 -14.49 7.38
CA GLY A 37 6.11 -13.91 8.16
C GLY A 37 5.97 -12.40 7.95
N ALA A 38 7.11 -11.69 7.79
CA ALA A 38 7.13 -10.26 7.45
C ALA A 38 6.56 -10.01 6.05
N SER A 39 6.84 -10.89 5.09
CA SER A 39 6.29 -10.83 3.73
C SER A 39 4.77 -10.93 3.74
N LYS A 40 4.23 -11.85 4.54
CA LYS A 40 2.78 -11.96 4.72
C LYS A 40 2.17 -10.68 5.32
N ALA A 41 2.83 -10.10 6.33
CA ALA A 41 2.37 -8.84 6.95
C ALA A 41 2.34 -7.68 5.95
N ALA A 42 3.40 -7.51 5.15
CA ALA A 42 3.47 -6.49 4.11
C ALA A 42 2.39 -6.71 3.02
N ALA A 43 2.18 -7.96 2.61
CA ALA A 43 1.15 -8.29 1.63
C ALA A 43 -0.27 -8.04 2.16
N ASP A 44 -0.57 -8.47 3.39
CA ASP A 44 -1.89 -8.25 4.00
C ASP A 44 -2.19 -6.74 4.13
N PHE A 45 -1.18 -5.90 4.44
CA PHE A 45 -1.32 -4.44 4.42
C PHE A 45 -1.66 -3.88 3.03
N LEU A 46 -0.85 -4.22 2.02
CA LEU A 46 -1.03 -3.71 0.65
C LEU A 46 -2.35 -4.16 0.04
N LEU A 47 -2.74 -5.42 0.25
CA LEU A 47 -4.00 -5.96 -0.27
C LEU A 47 -5.22 -5.44 0.49
N ALA A 48 -5.10 -5.19 1.80
CA ALA A 48 -6.17 -4.54 2.57
C ALA A 48 -6.43 -3.10 2.10
N TRP A 49 -5.37 -2.38 1.69
CA TRP A 49 -5.51 -1.07 1.08
C TRP A 49 -6.22 -1.13 -0.28
N TRP A 50 -5.95 -2.15 -1.11
CA TRP A 50 -6.66 -2.34 -2.38
C TRP A 50 -8.13 -2.70 -2.19
N ASN A 51 -8.41 -3.78 -1.46
CA ASN A 51 -9.77 -4.26 -1.20
C ASN A 51 -9.78 -5.23 -0.01
N ALA A 52 -9.98 -4.72 1.21
CA ALA A 52 -10.05 -5.55 2.40
C ALA A 52 -11.28 -6.49 2.46
N GLY A 53 -12.35 -6.17 1.73
CA GLY A 53 -13.57 -6.99 1.71
C GLY A 53 -13.35 -8.33 1.04
N ASP A 54 -12.67 -8.31 -0.11
CA ASP A 54 -12.37 -9.52 -0.87
C ASP A 54 -11.00 -10.09 -0.50
N LEU A 55 -9.96 -9.26 -0.41
CA LEU A 55 -8.58 -9.72 -0.22
C LEU A 55 -8.16 -9.84 1.25
N GLY A 56 -9.08 -9.58 2.18
CA GLY A 56 -8.84 -9.65 3.62
C GLY A 56 -8.14 -8.41 4.19
N GLY A 57 -8.27 -8.24 5.51
CA GLY A 57 -7.73 -7.09 6.23
C GLY A 57 -6.29 -7.27 6.72
N PHE A 58 -5.79 -6.20 7.35
CA PHE A 58 -4.50 -6.14 8.04
C PHE A 58 -4.71 -6.04 9.56
N ASP A 59 -4.04 -6.89 10.34
CA ASP A 59 -4.05 -6.86 11.80
C ASP A 59 -2.81 -6.10 12.32
N LEU A 60 -3.02 -5.14 13.23
CA LEU A 60 -1.93 -4.31 13.77
C LEU A 60 -0.83 -5.12 14.49
N THR A 61 -1.15 -6.30 15.02
CA THR A 61 -0.15 -7.20 15.61
C THR A 61 0.82 -7.77 14.58
N GLN A 62 0.48 -7.74 13.28
CA GLN A 62 1.40 -8.14 12.22
C GLN A 62 2.63 -7.23 12.12
N LEU A 63 2.56 -6.01 12.67
CA LEU A 63 3.73 -5.12 12.79
C LEU A 63 4.86 -5.74 13.62
N TRP A 64 4.57 -6.66 14.54
CA TRP A 64 5.60 -7.33 15.36
C TRP A 64 6.47 -8.31 14.55
N LEU A 65 6.07 -8.62 13.32
CA LEU A 65 6.83 -9.48 12.42
C LEU A 65 7.84 -8.69 11.58
N LEU A 66 7.75 -7.36 11.56
CA LEU A 66 8.59 -6.47 10.77
C LEU A 66 9.84 -6.07 11.56
N ASP A 67 10.95 -5.85 10.84
CA ASP A 67 12.08 -5.12 11.39
C ASP A 67 11.81 -3.60 11.41
N ASP A 68 12.69 -2.83 12.05
CA ASP A 68 12.52 -1.39 12.21
C ASP A 68 12.42 -0.64 10.87
N LEU A 69 13.10 -1.13 9.83
CA LEU A 69 13.07 -0.52 8.50
C LEU A 69 11.72 -0.75 7.83
N ALA A 70 11.25 -1.99 7.79
CA ALA A 70 9.98 -2.35 7.19
C ALA A 70 8.79 -1.75 7.96
N ALA A 71 8.87 -1.68 9.30
CA ALA A 71 7.88 -1.00 10.12
C ALA A 71 7.84 0.52 9.81
N GLY A 72 9.01 1.15 9.64
CA GLY A 72 9.13 2.54 9.21
C GLY A 72 8.50 2.79 7.84
N ASP A 73 8.84 1.96 6.85
CA ASP A 73 8.28 2.03 5.49
C ASP A 73 6.73 1.89 5.53
N MET A 74 6.21 0.97 6.34
CA MET A 74 4.75 0.78 6.50
C MET A 74 4.06 1.98 7.14
N ILE A 75 4.65 2.57 8.18
CA ILE A 75 4.12 3.79 8.81
C ILE A 75 4.08 4.94 7.82
N GLN A 76 5.12 5.09 6.99
CA GLN A 76 5.20 6.14 6.00
C GLN A 76 4.10 5.99 4.93
N VAL A 77 3.93 4.80 4.36
CA VAL A 77 2.86 4.52 3.39
C VAL A 77 1.48 4.67 4.05
N PHE A 78 1.27 4.18 5.27
CA PHE A 78 0.00 4.35 5.98
C PHE A 78 -0.33 5.83 6.20
N ALA A 79 0.67 6.64 6.57
CA ALA A 79 0.49 8.07 6.76
C ALA A 79 0.20 8.81 5.44
N PHE A 80 0.71 8.31 4.31
CA PHE A 80 0.34 8.79 2.99
C PHE A 80 -1.13 8.47 2.67
N VAL A 81 -1.56 7.22 2.84
CA VAL A 81 -2.96 6.78 2.61
C VAL A 81 -3.95 7.53 3.50
N ALA A 82 -3.60 7.78 4.76
CA ALA A 82 -4.44 8.53 5.68
C ALA A 82 -4.66 10.01 5.26
N ARG A 83 -3.71 10.58 4.51
CA ARG A 83 -3.78 11.98 4.03
C ARG A 83 -4.33 12.09 2.62
N ASN A 84 -4.16 11.05 1.80
CA ASN A 84 -4.51 11.02 0.39
C ASN A 84 -5.51 9.89 0.19
N ASN A 85 -6.77 10.22 -0.11
CA ASN A 85 -7.81 9.24 -0.41
C ASN A 85 -7.60 8.65 -1.82
N VAL A 86 -6.53 7.88 -1.98
CA VAL A 86 -6.07 7.30 -3.24
C VAL A 86 -6.01 5.79 -3.13
N TYR A 87 -6.34 5.12 -4.23
CA TYR A 87 -6.21 3.67 -4.35
C TYR A 87 -4.78 3.31 -4.81
N PRO A 88 -4.32 2.08 -4.50
CA PRO A 88 -3.01 1.60 -4.88
C PRO A 88 -2.70 1.74 -6.37
N ASP A 89 -3.64 1.55 -7.28
CA ASP A 89 -3.44 1.61 -8.74
C ASP A 89 -3.03 2.99 -9.28
N VAL A 90 -3.12 4.04 -8.45
CA VAL A 90 -2.62 5.38 -8.78
C VAL A 90 -1.09 5.48 -8.61
N VAL A 91 -0.50 4.64 -7.74
CA VAL A 91 0.93 4.67 -7.37
C VAL A 91 1.66 3.32 -7.55
N MET A 92 0.86 2.28 -7.70
CA MET A 92 1.03 0.86 -8.02
C MET A 92 0.87 0.54 -9.51
N ASP A 93 1.80 -0.17 -10.15
CA ASP A 93 1.45 -0.82 -11.41
C ASP A 93 0.41 -1.92 -11.16
N ARG A 94 -0.66 -1.97 -11.96
CA ARG A 94 -1.71 -3.02 -11.86
C ARG A 94 -1.12 -4.44 -11.86
N ALA A 95 -0.03 -4.65 -12.62
CA ALA A 95 0.67 -5.92 -12.69
C ALA A 95 1.31 -6.34 -11.34
N GLU A 96 1.75 -5.38 -10.52
CA GLU A 96 2.29 -5.64 -9.19
C GLU A 96 1.19 -6.05 -8.22
N ILE A 97 0.04 -5.34 -8.25
CA ILE A 97 -1.14 -5.70 -7.45
C ILE A 97 -1.61 -7.11 -7.80
N GLU A 98 -1.71 -7.44 -9.09
CA GLU A 98 -2.03 -8.78 -9.56
C GLU A 98 -1.03 -9.84 -9.11
N ALA A 99 0.27 -9.52 -9.09
CA ALA A 99 1.29 -10.43 -8.60
C ALA A 99 1.10 -10.73 -7.11
N LEU A 100 0.79 -9.71 -6.30
CA LEU A 100 0.49 -9.87 -4.87
C LEU A 100 -0.76 -10.73 -4.66
N VAL A 101 -1.84 -10.48 -5.41
CA VAL A 101 -3.07 -11.29 -5.33
C VAL A 101 -2.80 -12.73 -5.71
N ARG A 102 -2.14 -12.99 -6.86
CA ARG A 102 -1.80 -14.36 -7.26
C ARG A 102 -0.96 -15.10 -6.21
N ARG A 103 -0.07 -14.39 -5.53
CA ARG A 103 0.80 -14.99 -4.50
C ARG A 103 0.04 -15.30 -3.22
N TRP A 104 -0.72 -14.35 -2.70
CA TRP A 104 -1.27 -14.42 -1.34
C TRP A 104 -2.75 -14.79 -1.27
N ARG A 105 -3.47 -14.67 -2.39
CA ARG A 105 -4.89 -15.02 -2.55
C ARG A 105 -5.09 -15.76 -3.88
N PRO A 106 -4.42 -16.92 -4.10
CA PRO A 106 -4.42 -17.61 -5.39
C PRO A 106 -5.82 -18.04 -5.86
N ASP A 107 -6.75 -18.22 -4.93
CA ASP A 107 -8.14 -18.62 -5.23
C ASP A 107 -9.06 -17.43 -5.58
N GLN A 108 -8.54 -16.19 -5.56
CA GLN A 108 -9.31 -14.99 -5.86
C GLN A 108 -8.92 -14.38 -7.19
N ALA A 109 -9.91 -14.09 -8.02
CA ALA A 109 -9.73 -13.23 -9.19
C ALA A 109 -9.81 -11.76 -8.74
N LEU A 110 -8.93 -10.90 -9.25
CA LEU A 110 -9.12 -9.45 -9.11
C LEU A 110 -10.44 -9.10 -9.81
N ALA A 111 -11.38 -8.52 -9.07
CA ALA A 111 -12.54 -7.88 -9.67
C ALA A 111 -12.07 -6.64 -10.45
N ASP A 112 -12.62 -6.44 -11.64
CA ASP A 112 -12.30 -5.32 -12.54
C ASP A 112 -12.80 -3.97 -12.00
#